data_AF-A0A970ZS37-F1
#
_entry.id   AF-A0A970ZS37-F1
#
_cell.length_a   1.000
_cell.length_b   1.000
_cell.length_c   1.000
_cell.angle_alpha   90.00
_cell.angle_beta   90.00
_cell.angle_gamma   90.00
#
_symmetry.space_group_name_H-M   'P 1'
#
loop_
_entity.id
_entity.type
_entity.pdbx_description
1 polymer ?
#
loop_
_entity_poly.entity_id
_entity_poly.type
_entity_poly.pdbx_seq_one_letter_code
_entity_poly.pdbx_strand_id
1 'polypeptide(L)'
;MNSYSDFTGILIGVLFVVIVFLSAMKHGVVKILASGVAAALALATFYAGIHFLPELAGTFLDLDPTWKVSAGISAGLAALVYVISRVILGFAFKAFFNPDGWFHWAVDGIPGGLLSLFPSAVVLFFLFNCIRVAGTVQELNYIDSLSRDGISEMGGRIPPYPLSATWRNGIESLPGVAPALDFIDPYSHRGKRNAAALTLASTSNFLKPYLLTRPETAAFAEMPLWEQLATDPGVATAVKKLDRLALVIDPAVEQAAADPAIARDLRRLVLRPAVDAFVASIEPPPELTTPPLPDNTL
;
A
#
# COMPACT_ATOMS: atom_id res chain seq x y z
N MET A 1 5.29 -19.47 8.21
CA MET A 1 4.02 -19.57 7.46
C MET A 1 2.85 -19.43 8.43
N ASN A 2 2.23 -18.25 8.51
CA ASN A 2 0.90 -18.06 9.11
C ASN A 2 -0.05 -17.63 7.99
N SER A 3 -0.53 -18.60 7.21
CA SER A 3 -1.31 -18.37 5.99
C SER A 3 -2.62 -17.62 6.22
N TYR A 4 -3.17 -17.60 7.44
CA TYR A 4 -4.49 -17.00 7.69
C TYR A 4 -4.46 -15.48 7.85
N SER A 5 -3.41 -14.91 8.45
CA SER A 5 -3.30 -13.46 8.65
C SER A 5 -3.17 -12.70 7.33
N ASP A 6 -2.57 -13.34 6.33
CA ASP A 6 -2.28 -12.76 5.02
C ASP A 6 -3.59 -12.47 4.25
N PHE A 7 -4.62 -13.30 4.44
CA PHE A 7 -5.91 -13.17 3.75
C PHE A 7 -6.99 -12.45 4.56
N THR A 8 -6.73 -12.04 5.80
CA THR A 8 -7.73 -11.36 6.65
C THR A 8 -8.30 -10.11 5.98
N GLY A 9 -7.45 -9.29 5.35
CA GLY A 9 -7.90 -8.10 4.62
C GLY A 9 -8.83 -8.43 3.45
N ILE A 10 -8.58 -9.52 2.74
CA ILE A 10 -9.43 -10.01 1.64
C ILE A 10 -10.76 -10.53 2.19
N LEU A 11 -10.74 -11.30 3.28
CA LEU A 11 -11.94 -11.83 3.91
C LEU A 11 -12.87 -10.71 4.40
N ILE A 12 -12.32 -9.65 4.99
CA ILE A 12 -13.08 -8.45 5.36
C ILE A 12 -13.72 -7.82 4.12
N GLY A 13 -12.98 -7.75 3.02
CA GLY A 13 -13.51 -7.24 1.75
C GLY A 13 -14.66 -8.08 1.18
N VAL A 14 -14.54 -9.40 1.20
CA VAL A 14 -15.60 -10.33 0.77
C VAL A 14 -16.84 -10.17 1.66
N LEU A 15 -16.65 -10.11 2.99
CA LEU A 15 -17.76 -9.91 3.92
C LEU A 15 -18.49 -8.59 3.67
N PHE A 16 -17.75 -7.52 3.39
CA PHE A 16 -18.33 -6.23 3.01
C PHE A 16 -19.21 -6.34 1.76
N VAL A 17 -18.73 -7.01 0.70
CA VAL A 17 -19.50 -7.22 -0.54
C VAL A 17 -20.79 -7.98 -0.25
N VAL A 18 -20.74 -9.04 0.56
CA VAL A 18 -21.92 -9.83 0.94
C VAL A 18 -22.94 -8.98 1.69
N ILE A 19 -22.48 -8.16 2.66
CA ILE A 19 -23.37 -7.28 3.43
C ILE A 19 -24.04 -6.24 2.52
N VAL A 20 -23.27 -5.60 1.63
CA VAL A 20 -23.80 -4.60 0.69
C VAL A 20 -24.77 -5.26 -0.30
N PHE A 21 -24.46 -6.45 -0.79
CA PHE A 21 -25.34 -7.24 -1.67
C PHE A 21 -26.68 -7.53 -1.00
N LEU A 22 -26.68 -8.10 0.21
CA LEU A 22 -27.90 -8.42 0.95
C LEU A 22 -28.71 -7.16 1.30
N SER A 23 -28.02 -6.06 1.63
CA SER A 23 -28.66 -4.77 1.89
C SER A 23 -29.35 -4.23 0.63
N ALA A 24 -28.67 -4.26 -0.52
CA ALA A 24 -29.23 -3.81 -1.79
C ALA A 24 -30.42 -4.68 -2.24
N MET A 25 -30.37 -6.00 -2.01
CA MET A 25 -31.51 -6.88 -2.29
C MET A 25 -32.77 -6.50 -1.51
N LYS A 26 -32.61 -6.09 -0.26
CA LYS A 26 -33.72 -5.83 0.67
C LYS A 26 -34.24 -4.40 0.65
N HIS A 27 -33.35 -3.43 0.41
CA HIS A 27 -33.63 -2.00 0.59
C HIS A 27 -33.45 -1.18 -0.69
N GLY A 28 -33.09 -1.83 -1.79
CA GLY A 28 -32.87 -1.23 -3.10
C GLY A 28 -31.48 -0.61 -3.27
N VAL A 29 -30.99 -0.67 -4.50
CA VAL A 29 -29.60 -0.29 -4.83
C VAL A 29 -29.41 1.20 -5.11
N VAL A 30 -30.47 1.98 -5.38
CA VAL A 30 -30.39 3.37 -5.90
C VAL A 30 -29.43 4.26 -5.11
N LYS A 31 -29.54 4.27 -3.77
CA LYS A 31 -28.69 5.10 -2.91
C LYS A 31 -27.23 4.64 -2.90
N ILE A 32 -27.02 3.33 -2.98
CA ILE A 32 -25.70 2.69 -2.98
C ILE A 32 -25.01 2.98 -4.33
N LEU A 33 -25.76 2.85 -5.43
CA LEU A 33 -25.28 3.15 -6.78
C LEU A 33 -24.90 4.63 -6.95
N ALA A 34 -25.77 5.55 -6.50
CA ALA A 34 -25.47 6.99 -6.53
C ALA A 34 -24.17 7.31 -5.77
N SER A 35 -24.04 6.76 -4.55
CA SER A 35 -22.85 6.96 -3.72
C SER A 35 -21.60 6.33 -4.35
N GLY A 36 -21.71 5.14 -4.93
CA GLY A 36 -20.55 4.46 -5.52
C GLY A 36 -20.07 5.06 -6.84
N VAL A 37 -20.98 5.52 -7.70
CA VAL A 37 -20.59 6.26 -8.91
C VAL A 37 -19.95 7.59 -8.53
N ALA A 38 -20.50 8.30 -7.54
CA ALA A 38 -19.88 9.52 -7.01
C ALA A 38 -18.49 9.23 -6.41
N ALA A 39 -18.33 8.12 -5.69
CA ALA A 39 -17.03 7.69 -5.18
C ALA A 39 -16.04 7.35 -6.30
N ALA A 40 -16.49 6.69 -7.37
CA ALA A 40 -15.65 6.39 -8.53
C ALA A 40 -15.16 7.67 -9.21
N LEU A 41 -16.03 8.65 -9.40
CA LEU A 41 -15.66 9.96 -9.94
C LEU A 41 -14.66 10.68 -9.04
N ALA A 42 -14.91 10.68 -7.72
CA ALA A 42 -13.99 11.27 -6.76
C ALA A 42 -12.62 10.61 -6.77
N LEU A 43 -12.54 9.27 -6.85
CA LEU A 43 -11.29 8.53 -6.97
C LEU A 43 -10.55 8.87 -8.27
N ALA A 44 -11.28 8.95 -9.40
CA ALA A 44 -10.70 9.34 -10.67
C ALA A 44 -10.13 10.78 -10.60
N THR A 45 -10.85 11.71 -9.97
CA THR A 45 -10.37 13.08 -9.75
C THR A 45 -9.17 13.12 -8.82
N PHE A 46 -9.17 12.35 -7.73
CA PHE A 46 -8.03 12.25 -6.82
C PHE A 46 -6.77 11.75 -7.55
N TYR A 47 -6.92 10.67 -8.33
CA TYR A 47 -5.86 10.08 -9.12
C TYR A 47 -5.31 11.04 -10.18
N ALA A 48 -6.20 11.67 -10.95
CA ALA A 48 -5.81 12.69 -11.93
C ALA A 48 -5.08 13.86 -11.26
N GLY A 49 -5.54 14.28 -10.09
CA GLY A 49 -4.89 15.31 -9.28
C GLY A 49 -3.47 14.90 -8.89
N ILE A 50 -3.25 13.70 -8.36
CA ILE A 50 -1.90 13.24 -7.98
C ILE A 50 -0.94 13.25 -9.16
N HIS A 51 -1.38 12.83 -10.34
CA HIS A 51 -0.50 12.71 -11.52
C HIS A 51 -0.26 14.04 -12.23
N PHE A 52 -1.31 14.85 -12.44
CA PHE A 52 -1.20 16.05 -13.28
C PHE A 52 -0.97 17.33 -12.48
N LEU A 53 -1.36 17.39 -11.21
CA LEU A 53 -1.26 18.63 -10.43
C LEU A 53 0.18 19.12 -10.24
N PRO A 54 1.20 18.27 -9.99
CA PRO A 54 2.58 18.73 -9.91
C PRO A 54 3.05 19.43 -11.20
N GLU A 55 2.79 18.82 -12.35
CA GLU A 55 3.17 19.36 -13.66
C GLU A 55 2.40 20.65 -14.00
N LEU A 56 1.11 20.69 -13.71
CA LEU A 56 0.28 21.87 -13.89
C LEU A 56 0.73 23.03 -12.98
N ALA A 57 1.08 22.73 -11.72
CA ALA A 57 1.58 23.73 -10.78
C ALA A 57 2.93 24.30 -11.22
N GLY A 58 3.86 23.45 -11.68
CA GLY A 58 5.12 23.91 -12.23
C GLY A 58 4.93 24.76 -13.49
N THR A 59 4.10 24.30 -14.42
CA THR A 59 3.90 24.97 -15.73
C THR A 59 3.18 26.31 -15.61
N PHE A 60 2.12 26.38 -14.80
CA PHE A 60 1.25 27.56 -14.74
C PHE A 60 1.51 28.48 -13.55
N LEU A 61 2.12 27.97 -12.47
CA LEU A 61 2.32 28.72 -11.22
C LEU A 61 3.79 28.81 -10.78
N ASP A 62 4.72 28.16 -11.49
CA ASP A 62 6.14 28.06 -11.10
C ASP A 62 6.33 27.52 -9.66
N LEU A 63 5.51 26.52 -9.32
CA LEU A 63 5.52 25.85 -8.02
C LEU A 63 5.91 24.37 -8.18
N ASP A 64 6.81 23.89 -7.33
CA ASP A 64 7.11 22.47 -7.16
C ASP A 64 6.44 21.93 -5.88
N PRO A 65 5.17 21.51 -5.94
CA PRO A 65 4.47 21.03 -4.76
C PRO A 65 5.02 19.67 -4.32
N THR A 66 5.29 19.55 -3.01
CA THR A 66 5.57 18.24 -2.41
C THR A 66 4.38 17.29 -2.60
N TRP A 67 4.63 15.99 -2.59
CA TRP A 67 3.57 14.98 -2.74
C TRP A 67 2.43 15.15 -1.72
N LYS A 68 2.72 15.65 -0.51
CA LYS A 68 1.73 15.91 0.55
C LYS A 68 0.77 17.04 0.15
N VAL A 69 1.31 18.10 -0.45
CA VAL A 69 0.52 19.24 -0.94
C VAL A 69 -0.35 18.76 -2.10
N SER A 70 0.23 18.04 -3.07
CA SER A 70 -0.50 17.53 -4.23
C SER A 70 -1.61 16.57 -3.82
N ALA A 71 -1.33 15.63 -2.90
CA ALA A 71 -2.33 14.73 -2.35
C ALA A 71 -3.42 15.47 -1.56
N GLY A 72 -3.04 16.50 -0.78
CA GLY A 72 -3.99 17.30 0.01
C GLY A 72 -4.97 18.08 -0.87
N ILE A 73 -4.47 18.78 -1.90
CA ILE A 73 -5.32 19.52 -2.84
C ILE A 73 -6.21 18.55 -3.63
N SER A 74 -5.64 17.45 -4.11
CA SER A 74 -6.38 16.41 -4.83
C SER A 74 -7.50 15.80 -3.99
N ALA A 75 -7.23 15.54 -2.70
CA ALA A 75 -8.23 15.03 -1.77
C ALA A 75 -9.36 16.03 -1.53
N GLY A 76 -9.03 17.31 -1.39
CA GLY A 76 -10.03 18.39 -1.27
C GLY A 76 -10.93 18.47 -2.50
N LEU A 77 -10.36 18.43 -3.70
CA LEU A 77 -11.11 18.44 -4.95
C LEU A 77 -11.97 17.18 -5.12
N ALA A 78 -11.43 16.00 -4.81
CA ALA A 78 -12.15 14.74 -4.85
C ALA A 78 -13.35 14.72 -3.89
N ALA A 79 -13.20 15.26 -2.69
CA ALA A 79 -14.30 15.40 -1.73
C ALA A 79 -15.41 16.31 -2.27
N LEU A 80 -15.05 17.42 -2.91
CA LEU A 80 -16.01 18.32 -3.55
C LEU A 80 -16.76 17.61 -4.69
N VAL A 81 -16.03 16.91 -5.58
CA VAL A 81 -16.62 16.10 -6.66
C VAL A 81 -17.57 15.05 -6.10
N TYR A 82 -17.17 14.33 -5.05
CA TYR A 82 -18.03 13.34 -4.40
C TYR A 82 -19.36 13.94 -3.95
N VAL A 83 -19.32 15.07 -3.22
CA VAL A 83 -20.52 15.71 -2.68
C VAL A 83 -21.45 16.16 -3.81
N ILE A 84 -20.91 16.86 -4.81
CA ILE A 84 -21.69 17.36 -5.95
C ILE A 84 -22.28 16.20 -6.75
N SER A 85 -21.46 15.23 -7.15
CA SER A 85 -21.89 14.08 -7.94
C SER A 85 -22.91 13.24 -7.19
N ARG A 86 -22.76 13.03 -5.87
CA ARG A 86 -23.72 12.26 -5.07
C ARG A 86 -25.11 12.89 -5.09
N VAL A 87 -25.20 14.22 -5.01
CA VAL A 87 -26.47 14.94 -5.08
C VAL A 87 -27.08 14.78 -6.48
N ILE A 88 -26.33 15.11 -7.53
CA ILE A 88 -26.80 15.04 -8.93
C ILE A 88 -27.24 13.62 -9.31
N LEU A 89 -26.38 12.62 -9.04
CA LEU A 89 -26.66 11.22 -9.34
C LEU A 89 -27.79 10.66 -8.46
N GLY A 90 -27.91 11.13 -7.22
CA GLY A 90 -29.02 10.77 -6.35
C GLY A 90 -30.38 11.19 -6.91
N PHE A 91 -30.47 12.40 -7.48
CA PHE A 91 -31.67 12.86 -8.18
C PHE A 91 -31.88 12.12 -9.50
N ALA A 92 -30.85 11.98 -10.32
CA ALA A 92 -30.93 11.30 -11.61
C ALA A 92 -31.38 9.84 -11.44
N PHE A 93 -30.71 9.06 -10.58
CA PHE A 93 -31.07 7.66 -10.36
C PHE A 93 -32.44 7.52 -9.72
N LYS A 94 -32.88 8.41 -8.82
CA LYS A 94 -34.27 8.39 -8.36
C LYS A 94 -35.27 8.59 -9.51
N ALA A 95 -34.98 9.46 -10.48
CA ALA A 95 -35.85 9.68 -11.62
C ALA A 95 -35.90 8.46 -12.57
N PHE A 96 -34.75 7.81 -12.83
CA PHE A 96 -34.67 6.65 -13.72
C PHE A 96 -35.19 5.34 -13.10
N PHE A 97 -35.04 5.18 -11.79
CA PHE A 97 -35.33 3.94 -11.04
C PHE A 97 -36.56 4.04 -10.14
N ASN A 98 -37.39 5.07 -10.30
CA ASN A 98 -38.67 5.24 -9.59
C ASN A 98 -39.59 4.02 -9.84
N PRO A 99 -40.63 3.74 -9.02
CA PRO A 99 -41.57 2.64 -9.25
C PRO A 99 -42.21 2.66 -10.65
N ASP A 100 -42.44 3.86 -11.19
CA ASP A 100 -42.99 4.08 -12.53
C ASP A 100 -41.90 4.19 -13.63
N GLY A 101 -40.63 4.01 -13.26
CA GLY A 101 -39.47 4.12 -14.13
C GLY A 101 -39.19 2.84 -14.92
N TRP A 102 -38.57 2.98 -16.09
CA TRP A 102 -38.30 1.88 -17.02
C TRP A 102 -37.43 0.74 -16.46
N PHE A 103 -36.65 1.00 -15.39
CA PHE A 103 -35.73 0.03 -14.82
C PHE A 103 -36.04 -0.35 -13.37
N HIS A 104 -37.24 -0.09 -12.86
CA HIS A 104 -37.59 -0.40 -11.46
C HIS A 104 -37.34 -1.86 -11.07
N TRP A 105 -37.60 -2.79 -11.99
CA TRP A 105 -37.36 -4.23 -11.80
C TRP A 105 -35.90 -4.59 -11.50
N ALA A 106 -34.95 -3.73 -11.86
CA ALA A 106 -33.52 -3.96 -11.66
C ALA A 106 -33.01 -3.44 -10.30
N VAL A 107 -33.85 -2.75 -9.52
CA VAL A 107 -33.43 -1.97 -8.35
C VAL A 107 -33.40 -2.78 -7.06
N ASP A 108 -34.29 -3.76 -6.96
CA ASP A 108 -34.53 -4.57 -5.77
C ASP A 108 -34.28 -6.06 -6.06
N GLY A 109 -34.28 -6.90 -5.03
CA GLY A 109 -34.05 -8.34 -5.17
C GLY A 109 -32.65 -8.66 -5.74
N ILE A 110 -32.53 -9.82 -6.38
CA ILE A 110 -31.24 -10.30 -6.92
C ILE A 110 -30.61 -9.30 -7.92
N PRO A 111 -31.35 -8.67 -8.86
CA PRO A 111 -30.79 -7.64 -9.74
C PRO A 111 -30.18 -6.45 -8.99
N GLY A 112 -30.87 -5.93 -7.97
CA GLY A 112 -30.34 -4.86 -7.12
C GLY A 112 -29.07 -5.27 -6.37
N GLY A 113 -29.04 -6.50 -5.87
CA GLY A 113 -27.84 -7.13 -5.30
C GLY A 113 -26.67 -7.12 -6.28
N LEU A 114 -26.88 -7.60 -7.52
CA LEU A 114 -25.83 -7.62 -8.55
C LEU A 114 -25.33 -6.23 -8.93
N LEU A 115 -26.23 -5.24 -9.04
CA LEU A 115 -25.86 -3.85 -9.31
C LEU A 115 -25.01 -3.25 -8.18
N SER A 116 -25.15 -3.74 -6.95
CA SER A 116 -24.36 -3.29 -5.80
C SER A 116 -22.91 -3.79 -5.82
N LEU A 117 -22.56 -4.71 -6.72
CA LEU A 117 -21.18 -5.18 -6.88
C LEU A 117 -20.26 -4.06 -7.39
N PHE A 118 -20.76 -3.18 -8.27
CA PHE A 118 -20.01 -2.03 -8.75
C PHE A 118 -19.61 -1.05 -7.63
N PRO A 119 -20.55 -0.46 -6.85
CA PRO A 119 -20.19 0.44 -5.76
C PRO A 119 -19.33 -0.29 -4.70
N SER A 120 -19.53 -1.59 -4.49
CA SER A 120 -18.68 -2.37 -3.59
C SER A 120 -17.25 -2.50 -4.12
N ALA A 121 -17.07 -2.76 -5.41
CA ALA A 121 -15.75 -2.84 -6.05
C ALA A 121 -15.00 -1.50 -5.95
N VAL A 122 -15.69 -0.38 -6.12
CA VAL A 122 -15.10 0.97 -5.94
C VAL A 122 -14.57 1.17 -4.52
N VAL A 123 -15.35 0.79 -3.51
CA VAL A 123 -14.94 0.89 -2.10
C VAL A 123 -13.78 -0.06 -1.79
N LEU A 124 -13.85 -1.32 -2.24
CA LEU A 124 -12.76 -2.28 -2.06
C LEU A 124 -11.48 -1.81 -2.73
N PHE A 125 -11.59 -1.26 -3.94
CA PHE A 125 -10.45 -0.70 -4.67
C PHE A 125 -9.79 0.42 -3.86
N PHE A 126 -10.56 1.36 -3.32
CA PHE A 126 -10.03 2.41 -2.45
C PHE A 126 -9.36 1.84 -1.19
N LEU A 127 -10.04 0.94 -0.48
CA LEU A 127 -9.50 0.32 0.73
C LEU A 127 -8.20 -0.44 0.46
N PHE A 128 -8.12 -1.17 -0.64
CA PHE A 128 -6.92 -1.89 -1.05
C PHE A 128 -5.77 -0.94 -1.35
N ASN A 129 -6.00 0.20 -2.01
CA ASN A 129 -4.97 1.23 -2.19
C ASN A 129 -4.51 1.78 -0.84
N CYS A 130 -5.41 2.12 0.07
CA CYS A 130 -5.03 2.60 1.40
C CYS A 130 -4.19 1.58 2.17
N ILE A 131 -4.58 0.30 2.16
CA ILE A 131 -3.82 -0.80 2.78
C ILE A 131 -2.45 -0.93 2.10
N ARG A 132 -2.38 -0.81 0.77
CA ARG A 132 -1.13 -0.87 0.02
C ARG A 132 -0.16 0.25 0.40
N VAL A 133 -0.63 1.50 0.41
CA VAL A 133 0.17 2.67 0.82
C VAL A 133 0.65 2.49 2.26
N ALA A 134 -0.25 2.16 3.19
CA ALA A 134 0.11 1.92 4.59
C ALA A 134 1.09 0.75 4.76
N GLY A 135 0.91 -0.33 4.00
CA GLY A 135 1.81 -1.47 3.95
C GLY A 135 3.20 -1.11 3.45
N THR A 136 3.29 -0.30 2.40
CA THR A 136 4.56 0.21 1.88
C THR A 136 5.29 1.07 2.91
N VAL A 137 4.60 2.02 3.55
CA VAL A 137 5.24 2.85 4.59
C VAL A 137 5.73 2.01 5.76
N GLN A 138 4.91 1.08 6.25
CA GLN A 138 5.29 0.23 7.39
C GLN A 138 6.42 -0.73 7.04
N GLU A 139 6.40 -1.35 5.85
CA GLU A 139 7.50 -2.21 5.40
C GLU A 139 8.80 -1.44 5.26
N LEU A 140 8.80 -0.27 4.61
CA LEU A 140 10.02 0.51 4.43
C LEU A 140 10.57 1.03 5.77
N ASN A 141 9.70 1.41 6.71
CA ASN A 141 10.12 1.72 8.08
C ASN A 141 10.71 0.50 8.81
N TYR A 142 10.13 -0.68 8.59
CA TYR A 142 10.63 -1.92 9.17
C TYR A 142 12.01 -2.25 8.63
N ILE A 143 12.20 -2.23 7.30
CA ILE A 143 13.49 -2.46 6.65
C ILE A 143 14.53 -1.44 7.12
N ASP A 144 14.18 -0.15 7.14
CA ASP A 144 15.08 0.89 7.66
C ASP A 144 15.49 0.64 9.12
N SER A 145 14.58 0.13 9.95
CA SER A 145 14.91 -0.22 11.35
C SER A 145 15.88 -1.40 11.44
N LEU A 146 15.74 -2.38 10.56
CA LEU A 146 16.63 -3.53 10.45
C LEU A 146 17.99 -3.19 9.84
N SER A 147 18.07 -2.09 9.09
CA SER A 147 19.30 -1.63 8.47
C SER A 147 20.26 -0.93 9.43
N ARG A 148 19.82 -0.58 10.64
CA ARG A 148 20.61 0.23 11.61
C ARG A 148 21.66 -0.61 12.33
N ASP A 149 22.78 0.02 12.68
CA ASP A 149 23.94 -0.67 13.27
C ASP A 149 23.65 -1.35 14.63
N GLY A 150 22.65 -0.90 15.38
CA GLY A 150 22.26 -1.47 16.68
C GLY A 150 21.30 -2.66 16.61
N ILE A 151 20.95 -3.17 15.42
CA ILE A 151 19.95 -4.23 15.27
C ILE A 151 20.39 -5.57 15.88
N SER A 152 21.69 -5.87 15.85
CA SER A 152 22.27 -7.09 16.41
C SER A 152 22.12 -7.16 17.94
N GLU A 153 22.07 -6.01 18.61
CA GLU A 153 21.92 -5.89 20.07
C GLU A 153 20.46 -6.02 20.53
N MET A 154 19.49 -5.93 19.61
CA MET A 154 18.07 -6.04 19.96
C MET A 154 17.63 -7.46 20.32
N GLY A 155 18.48 -8.46 20.08
CA GLY A 155 18.31 -9.89 20.38
C GLY A 155 16.86 -10.36 20.57
N GLY A 156 16.23 -10.80 19.48
CA GLY A 156 14.87 -11.36 19.52
C GLY A 156 13.73 -10.40 19.95
N ARG A 157 14.01 -9.16 20.37
CA ARG A 157 12.98 -8.12 20.68
C ARG A 157 12.51 -7.35 19.44
N ILE A 158 12.86 -7.83 18.26
CA ILE A 158 12.44 -7.23 16.99
C ILE A 158 10.95 -7.52 16.80
N PRO A 159 10.11 -6.50 16.56
CA PRO A 159 8.69 -6.72 16.36
C PRO A 159 8.44 -7.58 15.11
N PRO A 160 7.31 -8.31 15.06
CA PRO A 160 6.95 -9.10 13.89
C PRO A 160 6.75 -8.19 12.66
N TYR A 161 6.87 -8.79 11.48
CA TYR A 161 6.65 -8.10 10.22
C TYR A 161 5.27 -7.40 10.21
N PRO A 162 5.17 -6.15 9.73
CA PRO A 162 3.96 -5.34 9.91
C PRO A 162 2.69 -5.96 9.32
N LEU A 163 1.57 -5.79 10.02
CA LEU A 163 0.28 -6.36 9.62
C LEU A 163 -0.25 -5.76 8.30
N SER A 164 -0.10 -4.45 8.08
CA SER A 164 -0.58 -3.83 6.84
C SER A 164 0.24 -4.29 5.62
N ALA A 165 1.55 -4.49 5.78
CA ALA A 165 2.41 -5.06 4.75
C ALA A 165 2.04 -6.53 4.46
N THR A 166 1.65 -7.27 5.50
CA THR A 166 1.11 -8.62 5.39
C THR A 166 -0.20 -8.66 4.58
N TRP A 167 -1.18 -7.83 4.92
CA TRP A 167 -2.45 -7.74 4.20
C TRP A 167 -2.27 -7.28 2.76
N ARG A 168 -1.36 -6.33 2.55
CA ARG A 168 -0.97 -5.89 1.21
C ARG A 168 -0.45 -7.05 0.37
N ASN A 169 0.46 -7.86 0.90
CA ASN A 169 1.00 -9.03 0.18
C ASN A 169 -0.12 -10.03 -0.17
N GLY A 170 -1.09 -10.21 0.74
CA GLY A 170 -2.30 -10.99 0.47
C GLY A 170 -3.12 -10.43 -0.69
N ILE A 171 -3.46 -9.13 -0.66
CA ILE A 171 -4.17 -8.44 -1.74
C ILE A 171 -3.40 -8.56 -3.07
N GLU A 172 -2.07 -8.41 -3.01
CA GLU A 172 -1.22 -8.44 -4.20
C GLU A 172 -1.06 -9.84 -4.80
N SER A 173 -1.38 -10.90 -4.04
CA SER A 173 -1.36 -12.29 -4.49
C SER A 173 -2.55 -12.65 -5.40
N LEU A 174 -3.62 -11.84 -5.37
CA LEU A 174 -4.80 -12.06 -6.20
C LEU A 174 -4.48 -11.85 -7.69
N PRO A 175 -4.90 -12.76 -8.59
CA PRO A 175 -4.68 -12.62 -10.03
C PRO A 175 -5.32 -11.33 -10.58
N GLY A 176 -4.57 -10.55 -11.38
CA GLY A 176 -5.06 -9.29 -11.97
C GLY A 176 -5.17 -8.11 -10.99
N VAL A 177 -5.48 -8.41 -9.73
CA VAL A 177 -5.14 -7.69 -8.48
C VAL A 177 -4.18 -6.51 -8.64
N ALA A 178 -2.94 -6.95 -8.58
CA ALA A 178 -1.82 -6.09 -8.31
C ALA A 178 -1.35 -5.29 -9.53
N PRO A 179 -1.38 -5.81 -10.78
CA PRO A 179 -1.16 -4.97 -11.96
C PRO A 179 -2.18 -3.83 -12.10
N ALA A 180 -3.46 -4.07 -11.80
CA ALA A 180 -4.48 -3.02 -11.86
C ALA A 180 -4.23 -1.90 -10.85
N LEU A 181 -3.82 -2.27 -9.63
CA LEU A 181 -3.44 -1.33 -8.58
C LEU A 181 -2.10 -0.64 -8.88
N ASP A 182 -1.11 -1.36 -9.44
CA ASP A 182 0.18 -0.79 -9.86
C ASP A 182 0.02 0.28 -10.96
N PHE A 183 -1.01 0.18 -11.81
CA PHE A 183 -1.30 1.20 -12.83
C PHE A 183 -1.80 2.53 -12.22
N ILE A 184 -2.44 2.46 -11.05
CA ILE A 184 -3.18 3.58 -10.45
C ILE A 184 -2.46 4.17 -9.23
N ASP A 185 -1.68 3.38 -8.50
CA ASP A 185 -1.03 3.84 -7.28
C ASP A 185 0.49 4.04 -7.47
N PRO A 186 0.94 5.30 -7.64
CA PRO A 186 2.37 5.59 -7.76
C PRO A 186 3.13 5.34 -6.45
N TYR A 187 2.46 5.37 -5.29
CA TYR A 187 3.08 5.34 -3.96
C TYR A 187 3.33 3.93 -3.44
N SER A 188 2.70 2.92 -4.04
CA SER A 188 2.87 1.52 -3.63
C SER A 188 3.26 0.59 -4.78
N HIS A 189 3.62 1.14 -5.93
CA HIS A 189 4.02 0.35 -7.09
C HIS A 189 5.16 -0.60 -6.71
N ARG A 190 4.96 -1.91 -6.95
CA ARG A 190 5.85 -2.97 -6.43
C ARG A 190 7.31 -2.81 -6.80
N GLY A 191 7.61 -2.47 -8.05
CA GLY A 191 8.98 -2.24 -8.51
C GLY A 191 9.67 -1.10 -7.74
N LYS A 192 9.03 0.07 -7.66
CA LYS A 192 9.54 1.26 -6.95
C LYS A 192 9.72 0.99 -5.45
N ARG A 193 8.74 0.31 -4.84
CA ARG A 193 8.82 -0.14 -3.45
C ARG A 193 10.02 -1.06 -3.20
N ASN A 194 10.22 -2.06 -4.05
CA ASN A 194 11.31 -3.02 -3.89
C ASN A 194 12.67 -2.36 -4.15
N ALA A 195 12.77 -1.42 -5.10
CA ALA A 195 13.96 -0.57 -5.25
C ALA A 195 14.24 0.23 -3.99
N ALA A 196 13.24 0.95 -3.46
CA ALA A 196 13.36 1.71 -2.21
C ALA A 196 13.80 0.82 -1.03
N ALA A 197 13.24 -0.38 -0.91
CA ALA A 197 13.61 -1.36 0.11
C ALA A 197 15.07 -1.84 -0.03
N LEU A 198 15.51 -2.15 -1.26
CA LEU A 198 16.89 -2.55 -1.54
C LEU A 198 17.88 -1.40 -1.28
N THR A 199 17.52 -0.16 -1.62
CA THR A 199 18.30 1.05 -1.29
C THR A 199 18.43 1.28 0.21
N LEU A 200 17.37 1.02 1.00
CA LEU A 200 17.45 1.06 2.46
C LEU A 200 18.30 -0.07 3.03
N ALA A 201 18.24 -1.26 2.44
CA ALA A 201 19.02 -2.40 2.86
C ALA A 201 20.50 -2.27 2.49
N SER A 202 20.83 -1.59 1.38
CA SER A 202 22.19 -1.57 0.82
C SER A 202 23.21 -0.87 1.69
N THR A 203 22.78 0.03 2.57
CA THR A 203 23.64 0.74 3.52
C THR A 203 23.85 -0.03 4.83
N SER A 204 23.19 -1.18 5.01
CA SER A 204 23.27 -1.96 6.24
C SER A 204 24.49 -2.87 6.28
N ASN A 205 25.19 -2.86 7.41
CA ASN A 205 26.27 -3.80 7.71
C ASN A 205 25.77 -5.21 8.09
N PHE A 206 24.46 -5.40 8.29
CA PHE A 206 23.88 -6.67 8.74
C PHE A 206 22.90 -7.24 7.72
N LEU A 207 21.92 -6.44 7.31
CA LEU A 207 20.85 -6.89 6.43
C LEU A 207 21.38 -7.18 5.02
N LYS A 208 22.21 -6.30 4.43
CA LYS A 208 22.77 -6.55 3.10
C LYS A 208 23.61 -7.83 3.05
N PRO A 209 24.61 -8.06 3.92
CA PRO A 209 25.35 -9.32 3.94
C PRO A 209 24.44 -10.54 4.06
N TYR A 210 23.38 -10.46 4.86
CA TYR A 210 22.42 -11.56 4.96
C TYR A 210 21.66 -11.80 3.64
N LEU A 211 21.15 -10.74 3.00
CA LEU A 211 20.46 -10.85 1.71
C LEU A 211 21.35 -11.40 0.60
N LEU A 212 22.67 -11.18 0.67
CA LEU A 212 23.66 -11.76 -0.25
C LEU A 212 23.79 -13.29 -0.08
N THR A 213 23.48 -13.84 1.09
CA THR A 213 23.53 -15.31 1.33
C THR A 213 22.31 -16.06 0.78
N ARG A 214 21.28 -15.34 0.33
CA ARG A 214 19.97 -15.89 -0.04
C ARG A 214 19.79 -15.91 -1.56
N PRO A 215 19.58 -17.08 -2.20
CA PRO A 215 19.48 -17.19 -3.65
C PRO A 215 18.44 -16.25 -4.29
N GLU A 216 17.32 -16.05 -3.59
CA GLU A 216 16.20 -15.23 -4.04
C GLU A 216 16.47 -13.72 -4.03
N THR A 217 17.44 -13.25 -3.25
CA THR A 217 17.75 -11.81 -3.10
C THR A 217 19.17 -11.44 -3.48
N ALA A 218 20.09 -12.40 -3.55
CA ALA A 218 21.52 -12.16 -3.78
C ALA A 218 21.79 -11.34 -5.05
N ALA A 219 21.22 -11.76 -6.19
CA ALA A 219 21.40 -11.08 -7.46
C ALA A 219 20.97 -9.60 -7.44
N PHE A 220 19.98 -9.26 -6.61
CA PHE A 220 19.59 -7.86 -6.41
C PHE A 220 20.49 -7.17 -5.40
N ALA A 221 20.78 -7.79 -4.26
CA ALA A 221 21.59 -7.20 -3.20
C ALA A 221 23.04 -6.89 -3.62
N GLU A 222 23.56 -7.62 -4.62
CA GLU A 222 24.89 -7.39 -5.23
C GLU A 222 24.95 -6.14 -6.11
N MET A 223 23.81 -5.63 -6.60
CA MET A 223 23.82 -4.53 -7.56
C MET A 223 24.34 -3.24 -6.91
N PRO A 224 25.39 -2.62 -7.48
CA PRO A 224 25.93 -1.35 -6.95
C PRO A 224 24.94 -0.18 -7.10
N LEU A 225 23.93 -0.35 -7.95
CA LEU A 225 22.84 0.62 -8.19
C LEU A 225 22.17 1.07 -6.88
N TRP A 226 21.93 0.16 -5.92
CA TRP A 226 21.22 0.52 -4.69
C TRP A 226 22.04 1.40 -3.77
N GLU A 227 23.36 1.17 -3.70
CA GLU A 227 24.29 2.03 -2.97
C GLU A 227 24.42 3.41 -3.62
N GLN A 228 24.48 3.45 -4.96
CA GLN A 228 24.49 4.71 -5.70
C GLN A 228 23.23 5.52 -5.42
N LEU A 229 22.05 4.88 -5.47
CA LEU A 229 20.78 5.52 -5.11
C LEU A 229 20.78 6.02 -3.67
N ALA A 230 21.35 5.29 -2.71
CA ALA A 230 21.40 5.72 -1.32
C ALA A 230 22.20 7.02 -1.12
N THR A 231 23.12 7.33 -2.04
CA THR A 231 23.90 8.58 -2.05
C THR A 231 23.27 9.72 -2.84
N ASP A 232 22.20 9.47 -3.60
CA ASP A 232 21.48 10.50 -4.32
C ASP A 232 20.89 11.53 -3.32
N PRO A 233 21.02 12.86 -3.56
CA PRO A 233 20.55 13.88 -2.62
C PRO A 233 19.05 13.80 -2.29
N GLY A 234 18.20 13.45 -3.26
CA GLY A 234 16.75 13.33 -3.09
C GLY A 234 16.41 12.14 -2.20
N VAL A 235 16.97 10.98 -2.56
CA VAL A 235 16.86 9.73 -1.80
C VAL A 235 17.37 9.89 -0.38
N ALA A 236 18.60 10.38 -0.19
CA ALA A 236 19.21 10.59 1.12
C ALA A 236 18.37 11.52 2.00
N THR A 237 17.78 12.57 1.41
CA THR A 237 16.87 13.49 2.10
C THR A 237 15.58 12.77 2.52
N ALA A 238 14.98 11.97 1.64
CA ALA A 238 13.77 11.21 1.94
C ALA A 238 14.00 10.18 3.06
N VAL A 239 15.12 9.45 3.00
CA VAL A 239 15.54 8.50 4.03
C VAL A 239 15.72 9.22 5.38
N LYS A 240 16.47 10.33 5.41
CA LYS A 240 16.72 11.12 6.62
C LYS A 240 15.45 11.68 7.26
N LYS A 241 14.48 12.10 6.43
CA LYS A 241 13.18 12.62 6.89
C LYS A 241 12.16 11.51 7.22
N LEU A 242 12.53 10.24 7.07
CA LEU A 242 11.63 9.10 7.17
C LEU A 242 10.41 9.20 6.24
N ASP A 243 10.56 9.91 5.11
CA ASP A 243 9.48 10.15 4.15
C ASP A 243 9.46 9.04 3.11
N ARG A 244 8.86 7.91 3.49
CA ARG A 244 8.87 6.67 2.67
C ARG A 244 8.11 6.81 1.36
N LEU A 245 7.07 7.64 1.32
CA LEU A 245 6.35 7.88 0.09
C LEU A 245 7.14 8.78 -0.85
N ALA A 246 7.82 9.81 -0.33
CA ALA A 246 8.77 10.60 -1.12
C ALA A 246 9.90 9.73 -1.67
N LEU A 247 10.40 8.75 -0.90
CA LEU A 247 11.41 7.80 -1.37
C LEU A 247 10.92 6.93 -2.53
N VAL A 248 9.69 6.43 -2.48
CA VAL A 248 9.15 5.53 -3.52
C VAL A 248 8.90 6.26 -4.84
N ILE A 249 8.51 7.54 -4.77
CA ILE A 249 8.24 8.37 -5.96
C ILE A 249 9.45 9.23 -6.38
N ASP A 250 10.60 9.05 -5.72
CA ASP A 250 11.80 9.82 -6.04
C ASP A 250 12.24 9.50 -7.49
N PRO A 251 12.52 10.50 -8.34
CA PRO A 251 12.85 10.28 -9.74
C PRO A 251 13.97 9.26 -9.96
N ALA A 252 14.99 9.22 -9.10
CA ALA A 252 16.09 8.27 -9.22
C ALA A 252 15.63 6.83 -8.93
N VAL A 253 14.77 6.65 -7.92
CA VAL A 253 14.15 5.35 -7.60
C VAL A 253 13.20 4.91 -8.70
N GLU A 254 12.42 5.84 -9.26
CA GLU A 254 11.52 5.55 -10.39
C GLU A 254 12.29 5.10 -11.61
N GLN A 255 13.38 5.78 -11.96
CA GLN A 255 14.23 5.43 -13.09
C GLN A 255 14.88 4.06 -12.91
N ALA A 256 15.43 3.77 -11.73
CA ALA A 256 16.01 2.47 -11.41
C ALA A 256 14.97 1.34 -11.46
N ALA A 257 13.76 1.58 -10.94
CA ALA A 257 12.68 0.59 -10.96
C ALA A 257 12.09 0.36 -12.37
N ALA A 258 12.32 1.29 -13.30
CA ALA A 258 11.89 1.22 -14.69
C ALA A 258 12.92 0.59 -15.64
N ASP A 259 14.13 0.28 -15.16
CA ASP A 259 15.18 -0.34 -15.98
C ASP A 259 14.69 -1.68 -16.58
N PRO A 260 14.62 -1.81 -17.92
CA PRO A 260 14.14 -3.02 -18.59
C PRO A 260 14.88 -4.30 -18.19
N ALA A 261 16.16 -4.20 -17.79
CA ALA A 261 16.97 -5.36 -17.40
C ALA A 261 16.48 -6.02 -16.11
N ILE A 262 15.89 -5.25 -15.18
CA ILE A 262 15.54 -5.72 -13.83
C ILE A 262 14.08 -5.51 -13.47
N ALA A 263 13.34 -4.64 -14.18
CA ALA A 263 11.99 -4.20 -13.79
C ALA A 263 11.00 -5.36 -13.61
N ARG A 264 11.08 -6.40 -14.45
CA ARG A 264 10.19 -7.56 -14.36
C ARG A 264 10.43 -8.35 -13.07
N ASP A 265 11.69 -8.65 -12.79
CA ASP A 265 12.07 -9.48 -11.66
C ASP A 265 11.97 -8.71 -10.35
N LEU A 266 12.29 -7.41 -10.38
CA LEU A 266 12.09 -6.50 -9.26
C LEU A 266 10.62 -6.42 -8.84
N ARG A 267 9.65 -6.44 -9.77
CA ARG A 267 8.20 -6.47 -9.44
C ARG A 267 7.76 -7.81 -8.83
N ARG A 268 8.50 -8.89 -9.08
CA ARG A 268 8.22 -10.24 -8.59
C ARG A 268 8.95 -10.56 -7.29
N LEU A 269 9.96 -9.76 -6.94
CA LEU A 269 10.72 -9.91 -5.70
C LEU A 269 9.80 -9.80 -4.48
N VAL A 270 9.86 -10.81 -3.61
CA VAL A 270 9.15 -10.83 -2.33
C VAL A 270 10.19 -10.86 -1.23
N LEU A 271 10.40 -9.73 -0.56
CA LEU A 271 11.45 -9.58 0.46
C LEU A 271 11.10 -10.22 1.82
N ARG A 272 9.80 -10.34 2.14
CA ARG A 272 9.31 -10.80 3.45
C ARG A 272 9.98 -12.10 3.94
N PRO A 273 10.08 -13.19 3.15
CA PRO A 273 10.72 -14.43 3.63
C PRO A 273 12.18 -14.24 4.03
N ALA A 274 12.95 -13.48 3.25
CA ALA A 274 14.36 -13.21 3.55
C ALA A 274 14.51 -12.32 4.79
N VAL A 275 13.63 -11.32 4.95
CA VAL A 275 13.58 -10.43 6.11
C VAL A 275 13.19 -11.19 7.39
N ASP A 276 12.14 -12.01 7.34
CA ASP A 276 11.71 -12.83 8.49
C ASP A 276 12.83 -13.81 8.90
N ALA A 277 13.53 -14.40 7.93
CA ALA A 277 14.66 -15.28 8.20
C ALA A 277 15.85 -14.53 8.82
N PHE A 278 16.12 -13.31 8.38
CA PHE A 278 17.15 -12.45 8.99
C PHE A 278 16.82 -12.18 10.45
N VAL A 279 15.59 -11.77 10.75
CA VAL A 279 15.15 -11.51 12.13
C VAL A 279 15.26 -12.77 12.99
N ALA A 280 14.88 -13.93 12.47
CA ALA A 280 15.01 -15.21 13.16
C ALA A 280 16.48 -15.62 13.40
N SER A 281 17.43 -15.11 12.61
CA SER A 281 18.87 -15.38 12.77
C SER A 281 19.56 -14.51 13.82
N ILE A 282 18.90 -13.43 14.28
CA ILE A 282 19.43 -12.58 15.34
C ILE A 282 19.12 -13.26 16.68
N GLU A 283 20.13 -13.93 17.24
CA GLU A 283 20.01 -14.63 18.53
C GLU A 283 19.55 -13.69 19.66
N PRO A 284 18.69 -14.14 20.59
CA PRO A 284 18.37 -13.37 21.80
C PRO A 284 19.64 -13.09 22.61
N PRO A 285 19.76 -11.96 23.32
CA PRO A 285 20.86 -11.76 24.24
C PRO A 285 20.75 -12.86 25.30
N PRO A 286 21.86 -13.41 25.79
CA PRO A 286 21.80 -14.38 26.88
C PRO A 286 20.97 -13.78 28.03
N GLU A 287 19.97 -14.52 28.49
CA GLU A 287 19.22 -14.14 29.68
C GLU A 287 20.24 -13.85 30.78
N LEU A 288 20.19 -12.64 31.36
CA LEU A 288 20.90 -12.37 32.60
C LEU A 288 20.34 -13.35 33.63
N THR A 289 21.02 -14.49 33.81
CA THR A 289 20.82 -15.38 34.94
C THR A 289 20.98 -14.49 36.16
N THR A 290 19.85 -14.14 36.77
CA THR A 290 19.84 -13.51 38.08
C THR A 290 20.62 -14.46 38.98
N PRO A 291 21.69 -14.00 39.66
CA PRO A 291 22.34 -14.84 40.65
C PRO A 291 21.27 -15.31 41.63
N PRO A 292 21.27 -16.60 42.04
CA PRO A 292 20.33 -17.04 43.06
C PRO A 292 20.44 -16.11 44.27
N LEU A 293 19.30 -15.60 44.73
CA LEU A 293 19.22 -14.84 45.97
C LEU A 293 19.95 -15.63 47.06
N PRO A 294 20.83 -15.01 47.86
CA PRO A 294 21.49 -15.72 48.96
C PRO A 294 20.41 -16.30 49.86
N ASP A 295 20.51 -17.59 50.15
CA ASP A 295 19.69 -18.27 51.16
C ASP A 295 19.88 -17.53 52.49
N ASN A 296 18.90 -16.69 52.83
CA ASN A 296 18.82 -16.12 54.16
C ASN A 296 18.27 -17.20 55.10
N THR A 297 19.13 -18.14 55.48
CA THR A 297 18.95 -18.92 56.71
C THR A 297 19.59 -18.16 57.86
N LEU A 298 18.74 -17.46 58.63
CA LEU A 298 18.97 -17.09 60.02
C LEU A 298 17.75 -17.52 60.84
#